data_AF-A0A957QNL6-F1
#
_entry.id   AF-A0A957QNL6-F1
#
_cell.length_a   1.000
_cell.length_b   1.000
_cell.length_c   1.000
_cell.angle_alpha   90.00
_cell.angle_beta   90.00
_cell.angle_gamma   90.00
#
_symmetry.space_group_name_H-M   'P 1'
#
loop_
_entity.id
_entity.type
_entity.pdbx_description
1 polymer ?
#
loop_
_entity_poly.entity_id
_entity_poly.type
_entity_poly.pdbx_seq_one_letter_code
_entity_poly.pdbx_strand_id
1 'polypeptide(L)'
;MVDSLFFRFGVALFIGALVGLQREHAAEGGDDRRHRLFAGVRTFTLISLAGSMAAYLTDILETPWVFITIIGVLGALIVAAYALIAQHGGVGMTTEVAALITAIIGALCY
;
A
#
# COMPACT_ATOMS: atom_id res chain seq x y z
N MET A 1 -19.42 5.77 17.37
CA MET A 1 -18.75 4.51 16.93
C MET A 1 -18.40 4.59 15.44
N VAL A 2 -19.30 5.05 14.58
CA VAL A 2 -19.02 5.33 13.15
C VAL A 2 -18.07 6.51 12.91
N ASP A 3 -18.08 7.54 13.75
CA ASP A 3 -17.18 8.71 13.61
C ASP A 3 -15.71 8.33 13.82
N SER A 4 -15.46 7.39 14.76
CA SER A 4 -14.16 6.81 15.04
C SER A 4 -13.63 6.02 13.84
N LEU A 5 -14.51 5.27 13.18
CA LEU A 5 -14.20 4.47 12.00
C LEU A 5 -13.82 5.37 10.82
N PHE A 6 -14.63 6.38 10.54
CA PHE A 6 -14.40 7.31 9.43
C PHE A 6 -13.09 8.09 9.62
N PHE A 7 -12.78 8.47 10.86
CA PHE A 7 -11.50 9.09 11.21
C PHE A 7 -10.32 8.14 10.99
N ARG A 8 -10.41 6.88 11.42
CA ARG A 8 -9.37 5.84 11.22
C ARG A 8 -9.09 5.57 9.74
N PHE A 9 -10.15 5.38 8.94
CA PHE A 9 -10.03 5.23 7.49
C PHE A 9 -9.45 6.49 6.83
N GLY A 10 -9.88 7.68 7.28
CA GLY A 10 -9.34 8.95 6.80
C GLY A 10 -7.85 9.11 7.10
N VAL A 11 -7.39 8.73 8.30
CA VAL A 11 -5.98 8.74 8.69
C VAL A 11 -5.18 7.73 7.88
N ALA A 12 -5.68 6.50 7.69
CA ALA A 12 -5.03 5.50 6.84
C ALA A 12 -4.85 6.02 5.41
N LEU A 13 -5.90 6.64 4.85
CA LEU A 13 -5.89 7.21 3.51
C LEU A 13 -4.90 8.37 3.40
N PHE A 14 -4.88 9.27 4.40
CA PHE A 14 -3.97 10.40 4.46
C PHE A 14 -2.51 9.95 4.55
N ILE A 15 -2.20 8.97 5.41
CA ILE A 15 -0.85 8.42 5.54
C ILE A 15 -0.41 7.74 4.23
N GLY A 16 -1.28 6.93 3.61
CA GLY A 16 -0.99 6.31 2.32
C GLY A 16 -0.75 7.32 1.20
N ALA A 17 -1.53 8.40 1.18
CA ALA A 17 -1.33 9.51 0.24
C ALA A 17 -0.01 10.26 0.49
N LEU A 18 0.34 10.54 1.74
CA LEU A 18 1.62 11.20 2.07
C LEU A 18 2.83 10.35 1.68
N VAL A 19 2.80 9.04 1.96
CA VAL A 19 3.86 8.10 1.56
C VAL A 19 4.00 8.07 0.04
N GLY A 20 2.88 7.97 -0.67
CA GLY A 20 2.88 8.00 -2.13
C GLY A 20 3.40 9.32 -2.70
N LEU A 21 3.11 10.45 -2.06
CA LEU A 21 3.52 11.79 -2.50
C LEU A 21 5.01 12.02 -2.29
N GLN A 22 5.54 11.60 -1.14
CA GLN A 22 6.98 11.62 -0.89
C GLN A 22 7.73 10.76 -1.91
N ARG A 23 7.18 9.60 -2.25
CA ARG A 23 7.80 8.69 -3.21
C ARG A 23 7.76 9.22 -4.64
N GLU A 24 6.65 9.84 -5.03
CA GLU A 24 6.50 10.49 -6.33
C GLU A 24 7.46 11.68 -6.47
N HIS A 25 7.58 12.54 -5.46
CA HIS A 25 8.56 13.63 -5.44
C HIS A 25 10.02 13.15 -5.42
N ALA A 26 10.33 12.07 -4.69
CA ALA A 26 11.67 11.48 -4.70
C ALA A 26 12.04 10.94 -6.10
N ALA A 27 11.07 10.40 -6.83
CA ALA A 27 11.26 9.93 -8.21
C ALA A 27 11.35 11.09 -9.23
N GLU A 28 10.86 12.28 -8.92
CA GLU A 28 10.98 13.48 -9.77
C GLU A 28 12.32 14.22 -9.58
N GLY A 29 12.92 14.16 -8.40
CA GLY A 29 14.15 14.88 -8.06
C GLY A 29 15.47 14.17 -8.40
N GLY A 30 15.44 12.85 -8.66
CA GLY A 30 16.61 12.06 -9.09
C GLY A 30 16.60 11.76 -10.59
N ASP A 31 17.75 11.39 -11.16
CA ASP A 31 17.94 10.95 -12.57
C ASP A 31 17.20 9.62 -12.91
N ASP A 32 16.22 9.27 -12.09
CA ASP A 32 15.58 7.97 -11.99
C ASP A 32 14.20 7.99 -12.63
N ARG A 33 14.09 8.59 -13.84
CA ARG A 33 12.86 8.57 -14.67
C ARG A 33 12.33 7.16 -14.93
N ARG A 34 13.16 6.13 -14.71
CA ARG A 34 12.80 4.71 -14.79
C ARG A 34 11.90 4.24 -13.64
N HIS A 35 11.95 4.91 -12.48
CA HIS A 35 11.14 4.60 -11.29
C HIS A 35 9.73 5.22 -11.30
N ARG A 36 9.42 6.15 -12.22
CA ARG A 36 8.13 6.84 -12.32
C ARG A 36 6.92 5.92 -12.60
N LEU A 37 7.17 4.69 -13.03
CA LEU A 37 6.13 3.75 -13.45
C LEU A 37 5.62 2.82 -12.33
N PHE A 38 6.34 2.71 -11.20
CA PHE A 38 6.12 1.55 -10.34
C PHE A 38 4.99 1.71 -9.31
N ALA A 39 4.73 2.91 -8.78
CA ALA A 39 3.52 3.23 -7.99
C ALA A 39 3.55 4.69 -7.53
N GLY A 40 2.58 5.50 -7.95
CA GLY A 40 2.43 6.91 -7.52
C GLY A 40 1.55 7.05 -6.28
N VAL A 41 1.19 8.31 -5.95
CA VAL A 41 0.26 8.65 -4.84
C VAL A 41 -0.94 7.72 -4.76
N ARG A 42 -1.64 7.54 -5.90
CA ARG A 42 -2.90 6.79 -5.95
C ARG A 42 -2.75 5.33 -5.54
N THR A 43 -1.66 4.68 -5.92
CA THR A 43 -1.44 3.27 -5.61
C THR A 43 -1.20 3.08 -4.11
N PHE A 44 -0.35 3.91 -3.51
CA PHE A 44 -0.06 3.84 -2.07
C PHE A 44 -1.26 4.20 -1.20
N THR A 45 -2.08 5.16 -1.63
CA THR A 45 -3.35 5.48 -0.98
C THR A 45 -4.29 4.27 -0.96
N LEU A 46 -4.47 3.59 -2.10
CA LEU A 46 -5.33 2.41 -2.20
C LEU A 46 -4.78 1.22 -1.40
N ILE A 47 -3.46 1.03 -1.37
CA ILE A 47 -2.80 -0.02 -0.59
C ILE A 47 -3.03 0.19 0.92
N SER A 48 -2.86 1.42 1.41
CA SER A 48 -3.13 1.76 2.81
C SER A 48 -4.60 1.52 3.17
N LEU A 49 -5.51 1.97 2.30
CA LEU A 49 -6.95 1.77 2.50
C LEU A 49 -7.30 0.27 2.53
N ALA A 50 -6.75 -0.52 1.62
CA ALA A 50 -6.97 -1.97 1.58
C ALA A 50 -6.47 -2.66 2.87
N GLY A 51 -5.35 -2.21 3.44
CA GLY A 51 -4.87 -2.67 4.74
C GLY A 51 -5.85 -2.38 5.87
N SER A 52 -6.37 -1.15 5.96
CA SER A 52 -7.37 -0.78 6.97
C SER A 52 -8.67 -1.57 6.81
N MET A 53 -9.09 -1.83 5.57
CA MET A 53 -10.28 -2.62 5.27
C MET A 53 -10.08 -4.10 5.61
N ALA A 54 -8.87 -4.64 5.44
CA ALA A 54 -8.53 -6.00 5.84
C ALA A 54 -8.61 -6.19 7.37
N ALA A 55 -8.12 -5.21 8.12
CA ALA A 55 -8.21 -5.21 9.58
C ALA A 55 -9.68 -5.12 10.04
N TYR A 56 -10.47 -4.25 9.42
CA TYR A 56 -11.90 -4.14 9.71
C TYR A 56 -12.66 -5.45 9.46
N LEU A 57 -12.40 -6.08 8.32
CA LEU A 57 -13.09 -7.31 7.95
C LEU A 57 -12.72 -8.49 8.86
N THR A 58 -11.49 -8.48 9.38
CA THR A 58 -11.01 -9.48 10.36
C THR A 58 -11.70 -9.34 11.70
N ASP A 59 -11.94 -8.09 12.13
CA ASP A 59 -12.67 -7.77 13.37
C ASP A 59 -14.15 -8.17 13.27
N ILE A 60 -14.80 -7.91 12.11
CA ILE A 60 -16.21 -8.32 11.87
C ILE A 60 -16.37 -9.83 11.82
N LEU A 61 -15.45 -10.55 11.17
CA LEU A 61 -15.56 -11.99 10.94
C LEU A 61 -14.92 -12.83 12.06
N GLU A 62 -14.31 -12.19 13.06
CA GLU A 62 -13.55 -12.79 14.17
C GLU A 62 -12.55 -13.86 13.70
N THR A 63 -12.08 -13.76 12.45
CA THR A 63 -11.30 -14.80 11.78
C THR A 63 -9.99 -14.23 11.25
N PRO A 64 -8.83 -14.56 11.85
CA PRO A 64 -7.53 -13.99 11.46
C PRO A 64 -7.06 -14.42 10.05
N TRP A 65 -7.66 -15.46 9.47
CA TRP A 65 -7.38 -15.93 8.12
C TRP A 65 -7.73 -14.89 7.05
N VAL A 66 -8.72 -14.03 7.30
CA VAL A 66 -9.16 -12.99 6.36
C VAL A 66 -8.03 -11.98 6.12
N PHE A 67 -7.38 -11.53 7.19
CA PHE A 67 -6.22 -10.64 7.11
C PHE A 67 -5.09 -11.24 6.28
N ILE A 68 -4.72 -12.49 6.58
CA ILE A 68 -3.64 -13.21 5.88
C ILE A 68 -3.96 -13.35 4.39
N THR A 69 -5.22 -13.63 4.06
CA THR A 69 -5.66 -13.78 2.66
C THR A 69 -5.58 -12.46 1.91
N ILE A 70 -6.05 -11.36 2.50
CA ILE A 70 -6.04 -10.04 1.84
C ILE A 70 -4.61 -9.51 1.68
N ILE A 71 -3.78 -9.60 2.73
CA ILE A 71 -2.36 -9.25 2.67
C ILE A 71 -1.64 -10.13 1.64
N GLY A 72 -1.95 -11.43 1.60
CA GLY A 72 -1.38 -12.37 0.64
C GLY A 72 -1.72 -12.01 -0.81
N VAL A 73 -2.98 -11.64 -1.09
CA VAL A 73 -3.42 -11.18 -2.41
C VAL A 73 -2.74 -9.85 -2.78
N LEU A 74 -2.64 -8.90 -1.85
CA LEU A 74 -1.90 -7.65 -2.05
C LEU A 74 -0.43 -7.90 -2.35
N GLY A 75 0.23 -8.76 -1.58
CA GLY A 75 1.61 -9.18 -1.80
C GLY A 75 1.79 -9.84 -3.16
N ALA A 76 0.89 -10.74 -3.55
CA ALA A 76 0.91 -11.39 -4.86
C ALA A 76 0.75 -10.38 -6.01
N LEU A 77 -0.13 -9.38 -5.88
CA LEU A 77 -0.29 -8.30 -6.85
C LEU A 77 0.98 -7.44 -6.96
N ILE A 78 1.62 -7.12 -5.83
CA ILE A 78 2.88 -6.36 -5.80
C ILE A 78 3.98 -7.15 -6.51
N VAL A 79 4.13 -8.45 -6.19
CA VAL A 79 5.12 -9.33 -6.81
C VAL A 79 4.85 -9.53 -8.31
N ALA A 80 3.58 -9.66 -8.71
CA ALA A 80 3.21 -9.76 -10.12
C ALA A 80 3.53 -8.47 -10.90
N ALA A 81 3.22 -7.31 -10.32
CA ALA A 81 3.60 -6.01 -10.89
C ALA A 81 5.13 -5.88 -11.00
N TYR A 82 5.87 -6.36 -10.01
CA TYR A 82 7.33 -6.43 -10.07
C TYR A 82 7.85 -7.32 -11.16
N ALA A 83 7.36 -8.54 -11.27
CA ALA A 83 7.79 -9.46 -12.31
C ALA A 83 7.59 -8.90 -13.72
N LEU A 84 6.52 -8.12 -13.94
CA LEU A 84 6.24 -7.45 -15.22
C LEU A 84 7.21 -6.30 -15.52
N ILE A 85 7.55 -5.50 -14.51
CA ILE A 85 8.37 -4.30 -14.71
C ILE A 85 9.88 -4.62 -14.58
N ALA A 86 10.25 -5.63 -13.79
CA ALA A 86 11.61 -6.16 -13.71
C ALA A 86 12.09 -6.70 -15.07
N GLN A 87 11.20 -7.28 -15.88
CA GLN A 87 11.48 -7.67 -17.26
C GLN A 87 11.87 -6.48 -18.16
N HIS A 88 11.48 -5.25 -17.80
CA HIS A 88 11.82 -4.02 -18.52
C HIS A 88 13.08 -3.33 -17.97
N GLY A 89 13.81 -3.99 -17.06
CA GLY A 89 15.22 -3.73 -16.80
C GLY A 89 15.56 -2.89 -15.56
N GLY A 90 14.83 -3.05 -14.46
CA GLY A 90 15.37 -2.73 -13.14
C GLY A 90 14.42 -1.89 -12.29
N VAL A 91 14.03 -2.48 -11.17
CA VAL A 91 13.20 -1.85 -10.14
C VAL A 91 13.85 -2.14 -8.80
N GLY A 92 13.99 -1.11 -7.97
CA GLY A 92 14.47 -1.28 -6.59
C GLY A 92 13.46 -2.04 -5.72
N MET A 93 13.94 -3.09 -5.03
CA MET A 93 13.19 -3.85 -4.00
C MET A 93 12.54 -2.96 -2.93
N THR A 94 13.11 -1.77 -2.68
CA THR A 94 12.58 -0.79 -1.71
C THR A 94 11.18 -0.30 -2.06
N THR A 95 10.70 -0.49 -3.30
CA THR A 95 9.33 -0.17 -3.71
C THR A 95 8.29 -1.14 -3.19
N GLU A 96 8.59 -2.42 -3.30
CA GLU A 96 7.71 -3.50 -2.86
C GLU A 96 7.62 -3.52 -1.34
N VAL A 97 8.76 -3.35 -0.67
CA VAL A 97 8.83 -3.27 0.79
C VAL A 97 8.02 -2.08 1.30
N ALA A 98 8.12 -0.92 0.66
CA ALA A 98 7.31 0.23 1.05
C ALA A 98 5.81 -0.01 0.83
N ALA A 99 5.41 -0.69 -0.24
CA ALA A 99 4.02 -1.04 -0.49
C ALA A 99 3.46 -1.96 0.61
N LEU A 100 4.22 -3.00 0.98
CA LEU A 100 3.87 -3.89 2.09
C LEU A 100 3.75 -3.12 3.42
N ILE A 101 4.74 -2.29 3.74
CA ILE A 101 4.72 -1.47 4.96
C ILE A 101 3.51 -0.52 4.95
N THR A 102 3.16 0.06 3.81
CA THR A 102 1.99 0.96 3.70
C THR A 102 0.68 0.21 3.94
N ALA A 103 0.55 -1.03 3.46
CA ALA A 103 -0.61 -1.87 3.76
C ALA A 103 -0.70 -2.15 5.27
N ILE A 104 0.42 -2.46 5.91
CA ILE A 104 0.48 -2.73 7.36
C ILE A 104 0.14 -1.47 8.16
N ILE A 105 0.68 -0.31 7.79
CA ILE A 105 0.36 0.98 8.44
C ILE A 105 -1.14 1.30 8.32
N GLY A 106 -1.73 1.05 7.15
CA GLY A 106 -3.17 1.18 6.97
C GLY A 106 -3.97 0.25 7.88
N ALA A 107 -3.55 -1.01 8.01
CA ALA A 107 -4.15 -1.96 8.93
C ALA A 107 -4.04 -1.53 10.40
N LEU A 108 -2.91 -0.93 10.81
CA LEU A 108 -2.69 -0.41 12.16
C LEU A 108 -3.53 0.82 12.52
N CYS A 109 -4.00 1.57 11.51
CA CYS A 109 -4.88 2.71 11.75
C CYS A 109 -6.30 2.29 12.10
N TYR A 110 -6.70 1.08 11.73
CA TYR A 110 -7.99 0.50 12.09
C TYR A 110 -7.90 -0.16 13.48
#